data_AF-A0AAW0LQB6-F1
#
_entry.id   AF-A0AAW0LQB6-F1
#
_cell.length_a   1.000
_cell.length_b   1.000
_cell.length_c   1.000
_cell.angle_alpha   90.00
_cell.angle_beta   90.00
_cell.angle_gamma   90.00
#
_symmetry.space_group_name_H-M   'P 1'
#
loop_
_entity.id
_entity.type
_entity.pdbx_description
1 polymer ?
#
loop_
_entity_poly.entity_id
_entity_poly.type
_entity_poly.pdbx_seq_one_letter_code
_entity_poly.pdbx_strand_id
1 'polypeptide(L)'
;MDESYPDGKILETPNLKEFTSTDLKTATKNFKSDFVLGEGGFGKVFRGWVDEKTLAPSKAVNFLGRLSHPNLVRLLGYCWEDKQLLLVYEFMSKGSLENHLFRRNPNIELLSWDIRLKILIGAARGLAFLHTSEKKVIYKDFKALNILLDGNYKAKISDFGLAKLGPSGGDSHVTAKVMGTYGYAAPEYIATGDLYVKSDVYGFGVVLLEMLTGLLALDTKRPSGQQNLVEWLKPSLSSKRKLKSIMDIRMEGQYSTKATLQAGQLTLKCLESDPKSRPAMKEVVEELEGLEAMKEKPKDCKTKCTHSTPHHHSQHPIHHRFSFFNFIVTSSSKITQFPRTRSSNCRSQFSVGASKIRMDDSYPDGKILEALNLKGFSFTDLKTATKNFKPDSVLGEGGFGKVFKGWVDEKTLAPSNSCTGMAVAIKKWNPESMQGFQEWKSEVYFLGRLSHPNLIRLLGYCQEDKELLLVYEFMSKGSLDNHLFRTTKIKTEGVFLVEQGTLTMNCFLGT
;
A
#
# COMPACT_ATOMS: atom_id res chain seq x y z
N MET A 1 -19.44 -15.86 10.64
CA MET A 1 -20.01 -14.86 9.72
C MET A 1 -19.58 -13.52 10.30
N ASP A 2 -18.67 -12.73 9.76
CA ASP A 2 -18.03 -12.63 8.46
C ASP A 2 -16.71 -11.84 8.75
N GLU A 3 -15.54 -12.43 8.58
CA GLU A 3 -14.23 -11.75 8.72
C GLU A 3 -13.57 -11.70 7.34
N SER A 4 -14.26 -11.13 6.34
CA SER A 4 -13.77 -11.09 4.97
C SER A 4 -13.34 -9.67 4.57
N TYR A 5 -12.03 -9.51 4.37
CA TYR A 5 -11.29 -8.38 3.77
C TYR A 5 -11.16 -7.09 4.62
N PRO A 6 -10.03 -6.35 4.54
CA PRO A 6 -9.99 -5.00 5.08
C PRO A 6 -10.95 -4.15 4.24
N ASP A 7 -12.16 -3.96 4.76
CA ASP A 7 -13.27 -3.34 4.04
C ASP A 7 -12.85 -2.01 3.43
N GLY A 8 -12.86 -1.98 2.10
CA GLY A 8 -12.94 -0.72 1.40
C GLY A 8 -14.21 -0.01 1.84
N LYS A 9 -14.18 1.31 1.90
CA LYS A 9 -15.34 2.11 2.26
C LYS A 9 -15.65 3.13 1.19
N ILE A 10 -16.94 3.37 0.98
CA ILE A 10 -17.42 4.54 0.26
C ILE A 10 -17.55 5.64 1.31
N LEU A 11 -16.73 6.69 1.20
CA LEU A 11 -16.76 7.83 2.11
C LEU A 11 -18.05 8.64 1.90
N GLU A 12 -18.66 9.13 2.98
CA GLU A 12 -19.81 10.04 2.90
C GLU A 12 -19.45 11.35 2.19
N THR A 13 -18.27 11.90 2.51
CA THR A 13 -17.67 13.06 1.85
C THR A 13 -16.31 12.67 1.25
N PRO A 14 -16.02 13.05 0.00
CA PRO A 14 -14.72 12.76 -0.60
C PRO A 14 -13.63 13.59 0.11
N ASN A 15 -12.52 12.95 0.44
CA ASN A 15 -11.36 13.63 1.01
C ASN A 15 -10.39 14.03 -0.12
N LEU A 16 -10.85 14.95 -0.97
CA LEU A 16 -10.09 15.46 -2.12
C LEU A 16 -9.61 16.87 -1.86
N LYS A 17 -8.36 17.17 -2.24
CA LYS A 17 -7.85 18.54 -2.28
C LYS A 17 -8.21 19.19 -3.61
N GLU A 18 -8.69 20.42 -3.56
CA GLU A 18 -8.74 21.28 -4.74
C GLU A 18 -7.38 21.98 -4.88
N PHE A 19 -6.73 21.75 -6.02
CA PHE A 19 -5.45 22.33 -6.39
C PHE A 19 -5.66 23.50 -7.33
N THR A 20 -4.78 24.50 -7.24
CA THR A 20 -4.70 25.54 -8.27
C THR A 20 -3.79 25.10 -9.42
N SER A 21 -3.92 25.72 -10.60
CA SER A 21 -3.00 25.48 -11.72
C SER A 21 -1.56 25.82 -11.32
N THR A 22 -1.38 26.84 -10.46
CA THR A 22 -0.06 27.23 -9.92
C THR A 22 0.55 26.15 -9.04
N ASP A 23 -0.26 25.47 -8.21
CA ASP A 23 0.21 24.36 -7.37
C ASP A 23 0.75 23.23 -8.24
N LEU A 24 -0.01 22.82 -9.27
CA LEU A 24 0.37 21.71 -10.14
C LEU A 24 1.53 22.07 -11.07
N LYS A 25 1.59 23.30 -11.57
CA LYS A 25 2.76 23.82 -12.29
C LYS A 25 4.00 23.76 -11.41
N THR A 26 3.93 24.20 -10.16
CA THR A 26 5.06 24.14 -9.23
C THR A 26 5.46 22.68 -8.97
N ALA A 27 4.49 21.82 -8.67
CA ALA A 27 4.72 20.40 -8.39
C ALA A 27 5.37 19.63 -9.55
N THR A 28 5.01 19.96 -10.79
CA THR A 28 5.48 19.31 -12.03
C THR A 28 6.63 20.05 -12.72
N LYS A 29 7.15 21.13 -12.10
CA LYS A 29 8.14 22.04 -12.70
C LYS A 29 7.71 22.59 -14.06
N ASN A 30 6.47 23.06 -14.14
CA ASN A 30 5.77 23.55 -15.32
C ASN A 30 5.54 22.48 -16.39
N PHE A 31 5.09 21.28 -15.99
CA PHE A 31 4.79 20.17 -16.91
C PHE A 31 5.96 19.84 -17.86
N LYS A 32 7.19 19.90 -17.36
CA LYS A 32 8.39 19.59 -18.15
C LYS A 32 8.36 18.15 -18.65
N SER A 33 8.89 17.94 -19.86
CA SER A 33 8.97 16.62 -20.52
C SER A 33 9.63 15.54 -19.66
N ASP A 34 10.65 15.92 -18.87
CA ASP A 34 11.41 15.00 -18.03
C ASP A 34 10.57 14.39 -16.90
N PHE A 35 9.38 14.94 -16.64
CA PHE A 35 8.43 14.46 -15.64
C PHE A 35 7.31 13.64 -16.26
N VAL A 36 7.26 13.48 -17.58
CA VAL A 36 6.25 12.64 -18.25
C VAL A 36 6.54 11.18 -17.95
N LEU A 37 5.56 10.49 -17.37
CA LEU A 37 5.60 9.06 -17.12
C LEU A 37 5.00 8.25 -18.27
N GLY A 38 4.10 8.86 -19.04
CA GLY A 38 3.44 8.26 -20.19
C GLY A 38 2.23 9.06 -20.67
N GLU A 39 1.45 8.45 -21.54
CA GLU A 39 0.15 8.94 -22.00
C GLU A 39 -0.94 7.99 -21.49
N GLY A 40 -1.90 8.54 -20.75
CA GLY A 40 -3.09 7.85 -20.26
C GLY A 40 -4.24 7.94 -21.25
N GLY A 41 -5.41 7.43 -20.86
CA GLY A 41 -6.61 7.43 -21.71
C GLY A 41 -7.13 8.83 -22.03
N PHE A 42 -6.82 9.82 -21.19
CA PHE A 42 -7.34 11.17 -21.32
C PHE A 42 -6.26 12.23 -21.55
N GLY A 43 -4.98 11.92 -21.37
CA GLY A 43 -3.88 12.85 -21.68
C GLY A 43 -2.52 12.42 -21.16
N LYS A 44 -1.54 13.34 -21.20
CA LYS A 44 -0.20 13.08 -20.64
C LYS A 44 -0.26 12.96 -19.13
N VAL A 45 0.55 12.03 -18.61
CA VAL A 45 0.67 11.76 -17.18
C VAL A 45 2.03 12.24 -16.69
N PHE A 46 2.02 13.15 -15.71
CA PHE A 46 3.23 13.74 -15.14
C PHE A 46 3.50 13.25 -13.72
N ARG A 47 4.77 13.14 -13.34
CA ARG A 47 5.26 13.02 -11.96
C ARG A 47 5.41 14.42 -11.36
N GLY A 48 4.74 14.68 -10.24
CA GLY A 48 4.92 15.92 -9.48
C GLY A 48 4.99 15.68 -7.98
N TRP A 49 5.50 16.65 -7.20
CA TRP A 49 5.61 16.56 -5.74
C TRP A 49 4.71 17.56 -5.04
N VAL A 50 3.91 17.08 -4.09
CA VAL A 50 3.03 17.90 -3.24
C VAL A 50 3.22 17.55 -1.78
N ASP A 51 3.18 18.54 -0.88
CA ASP A 51 3.18 18.30 0.57
C ASP A 51 1.83 17.71 1.03
N GLU A 52 1.87 16.47 1.54
CA GLU A 52 0.71 15.71 2.01
C GLU A 52 -0.05 16.41 3.14
N LYS A 53 0.60 17.29 3.91
CA LYS A 53 -0.01 18.09 4.99
C LYS A 53 -1.05 19.10 4.50
N THR A 54 -1.07 19.39 3.21
CA THR A 54 -1.98 20.38 2.60
C THR A 54 -3.27 19.78 2.06
N LEU A 55 -3.45 18.45 2.18
CA LEU A 55 -4.67 17.76 1.76
C LEU A 55 -5.79 18.01 2.80
N ALA A 56 -6.72 18.91 2.47
CA ALA A 56 -7.91 19.17 3.27
C ALA A 56 -9.17 18.61 2.58
N PRO A 57 -10.22 18.21 3.32
CA PRO A 57 -11.47 17.75 2.73
C PRO A 57 -12.15 18.84 1.90
N SER A 58 -12.33 18.61 0.59
CA SER A 58 -13.16 19.47 -0.27
C SER A 58 -14.64 19.10 -0.17
N LYS A 59 -15.51 20.11 -0.37
CA LYS A 59 -16.98 19.95 -0.50
C LYS A 59 -17.40 19.40 -1.88
N ALA A 60 -16.46 19.13 -2.79
CA ALA A 60 -16.77 18.69 -4.13
C ALA A 60 -17.49 17.32 -4.14
N VAL A 61 -18.54 17.19 -4.94
CA VAL A 61 -19.32 15.94 -5.05
C VAL A 61 -18.73 15.10 -6.18
N ASN A 62 -17.84 14.16 -5.86
CA ASN A 62 -17.37 13.18 -6.86
C ASN A 62 -17.41 11.76 -6.28
N PHE A 63 -18.03 10.85 -7.03
CA PHE A 63 -18.11 9.43 -6.73
C PHE A 63 -16.72 8.77 -6.56
N LEU A 64 -15.75 9.13 -7.42
CA LEU A 64 -14.40 8.57 -7.37
C LEU A 64 -13.64 8.96 -6.10
N GLY A 65 -13.84 10.20 -5.62
CA GLY A 65 -13.24 10.66 -4.37
C GLY A 65 -13.78 9.98 -3.12
N ARG A 66 -14.90 9.24 -3.25
CA ARG A 66 -15.48 8.46 -2.15
C ARG A 66 -14.96 7.04 -2.09
N LEU A 67 -14.41 6.51 -3.18
CA LEU A 67 -13.90 5.14 -3.22
C LEU A 67 -12.56 5.08 -2.45
N SER A 68 -12.52 4.33 -1.35
CA SER A 68 -11.32 4.10 -0.56
C SER A 68 -11.12 2.61 -0.35
N HIS A 69 -10.14 2.01 -1.03
CA HIS A 69 -9.80 0.61 -0.87
C HIS A 69 -8.29 0.37 -1.09
N PRO A 70 -7.64 -0.56 -0.37
CA PRO A 70 -6.19 -0.80 -0.48
C PRO A 70 -5.69 -1.19 -1.88
N ASN A 71 -6.56 -1.71 -2.73
CA ASN A 71 -6.27 -2.12 -4.11
C ASN A 71 -6.92 -1.23 -5.18
N LEU A 72 -7.33 -0.02 -4.83
CA LEU A 72 -7.71 1.02 -5.80
C LEU A 72 -6.74 2.20 -5.64
N VAL A 73 -6.36 2.83 -6.75
CA VAL A 73 -5.50 4.02 -6.73
C VAL A 73 -6.29 5.19 -6.14
N ARG A 74 -5.77 5.75 -5.05
CA ARG A 74 -6.38 6.85 -4.33
C ARG A 74 -6.28 8.13 -5.14
N LEU A 75 -7.44 8.74 -5.43
CA LEU A 75 -7.51 10.11 -5.92
C LEU A 75 -7.25 11.05 -4.74
N LEU A 76 -6.28 11.94 -4.88
CA LEU A 76 -5.79 12.84 -3.84
C LEU A 76 -6.36 14.24 -4.01
N GLY A 77 -6.68 14.62 -5.25
CA GLY A 77 -7.35 15.85 -5.54
C GLY A 77 -7.57 16.08 -7.02
N TYR A 78 -7.99 17.30 -7.33
CA TYR A 78 -8.22 17.75 -8.70
C TYR A 78 -7.90 19.24 -8.82
N CYS A 79 -7.67 19.72 -10.02
CA CYS A 79 -7.65 21.13 -10.38
C CYS A 79 -8.62 21.33 -11.55
N TRP A 80 -9.48 22.33 -11.46
CA TRP A 80 -10.38 22.74 -12.53
C TRP A 80 -10.22 24.24 -12.76
N GLU A 81 -9.36 24.60 -13.70
CA GLU A 81 -9.09 25.98 -14.09
C GLU A 81 -9.01 26.06 -15.62
N ASP A 82 -9.41 27.18 -16.23
CA ASP A 82 -9.30 27.41 -17.67
C ASP A 82 -9.91 26.31 -18.57
N LYS A 83 -11.00 25.68 -18.11
CA LYS A 83 -11.66 24.53 -18.78
C LYS A 83 -10.77 23.27 -18.89
N GLN A 84 -9.70 23.18 -18.11
CA GLN A 84 -8.85 22.01 -18.00
C GLN A 84 -9.13 21.30 -16.67
N LEU A 85 -9.45 20.00 -16.75
CA LEU A 85 -9.49 19.13 -15.58
C LEU A 85 -8.15 18.40 -15.45
N LEU A 86 -7.57 18.52 -14.27
CA LEU A 86 -6.36 17.81 -13.87
C LEU A 86 -6.70 16.95 -12.66
N LEU A 87 -6.47 15.65 -12.75
CA LEU A 87 -6.67 14.72 -11.63
C LEU A 87 -5.33 14.39 -11.00
N VAL A 88 -5.31 14.27 -9.67
CA VAL A 88 -4.07 14.14 -8.89
C VAL A 88 -4.16 12.85 -8.07
N TYR A 89 -3.41 11.81 -8.47
CA TYR A 89 -3.45 10.48 -7.83
C TYR A 89 -2.23 10.17 -6.98
N GLU A 90 -2.31 9.17 -6.11
CA GLU A 90 -1.10 8.61 -5.49
C GLU A 90 -0.17 7.98 -6.52
N PHE A 91 1.13 8.00 -6.26
CA PHE A 91 2.11 7.40 -7.16
C PHE A 91 2.39 5.93 -6.88
N MET A 92 2.51 5.21 -7.99
CA MET A 92 2.78 3.80 -8.04
C MET A 92 4.15 3.58 -8.66
N SER A 93 5.17 3.41 -7.82
CA SER A 93 6.58 3.52 -8.21
C SER A 93 7.07 2.48 -9.21
N LYS A 94 6.38 1.34 -9.35
CA LYS A 94 6.69 0.32 -10.35
C LYS A 94 5.86 0.47 -11.64
N GLY A 95 4.97 1.46 -11.73
CA GLY A 95 4.16 1.70 -12.93
C GLY A 95 3.12 0.61 -13.20
N SER A 96 2.70 0.45 -14.46
CA SER A 96 1.67 -0.51 -14.87
C SER A 96 2.18 -1.94 -14.98
N LEU A 97 1.31 -2.91 -14.73
CA LEU A 97 1.58 -4.34 -14.91
C LEU A 97 2.00 -4.67 -16.34
N GLU A 98 1.44 -3.99 -17.34
CA GLU A 98 1.82 -4.11 -18.75
C GLU A 98 3.33 -3.96 -18.98
N ASN A 99 3.96 -2.99 -18.30
CA ASN A 99 5.40 -2.73 -18.44
C ASN A 99 6.25 -3.91 -17.94
N HIS A 100 5.78 -4.63 -16.93
CA HIS A 100 6.46 -5.80 -16.36
C HIS A 100 6.22 -7.06 -17.21
N LEU A 101 5.01 -7.24 -17.73
CA LEU A 101 4.66 -8.43 -18.51
C LEU A 101 5.28 -8.43 -19.91
N PHE A 102 5.27 -7.29 -20.62
CA PHE A 102 5.67 -7.26 -22.04
C PHE A 102 7.04 -6.61 -22.29
N ARG A 103 7.77 -6.26 -21.21
CA ARG A 103 9.15 -5.74 -21.22
C ARG A 103 9.39 -4.70 -22.33
N ARG A 104 8.81 -3.51 -22.17
CA ARG A 104 9.27 -2.33 -22.92
C ARG A 104 10.68 -1.89 -22.50
N ASN A 105 11.18 -2.34 -21.34
CA ASN A 105 12.49 -2.01 -20.81
C ASN A 105 13.19 -3.27 -20.22
N PRO A 106 14.40 -3.63 -20.68
CA PRO A 106 15.12 -4.82 -20.21
C PRO A 106 15.58 -4.74 -18.74
N ASN A 107 15.60 -3.54 -18.14
CA ASN A 107 15.99 -3.33 -16.75
C ASN A 107 14.86 -3.60 -15.74
N ILE A 108 13.66 -3.96 -16.20
CA ILE A 108 12.52 -4.28 -15.32
C ILE A 108 12.62 -5.74 -14.86
N GLU A 109 12.51 -5.92 -13.54
CA GLU A 109 12.54 -7.23 -12.87
C GLU A 109 11.40 -8.14 -13.36
N LEU A 110 11.71 -9.43 -13.57
CA LEU A 110 10.74 -10.42 -14.01
C LEU A 110 9.78 -10.79 -12.87
N LEU A 111 8.48 -10.86 -13.20
CA LEU A 111 7.48 -11.30 -12.22
C LEU A 111 7.52 -12.82 -12.07
N SER A 112 7.95 -13.28 -10.89
CA SER A 112 7.81 -14.68 -10.46
C SER A 112 6.33 -15.07 -10.34
N TRP A 113 6.07 -16.38 -10.32
CA TRP A 113 4.72 -16.91 -10.11
C TRP A 113 4.04 -16.34 -8.86
N ASP A 114 4.78 -16.28 -7.74
CA ASP A 114 4.27 -15.75 -6.48
C ASP A 114 3.88 -14.28 -6.57
N ILE A 115 4.71 -13.47 -7.22
CA ILE A 115 4.42 -12.05 -7.42
C ILE A 115 3.20 -11.89 -8.33
N ARG A 116 3.09 -12.72 -9.38
CA ARG A 116 1.92 -12.70 -10.27
C ARG A 116 0.63 -13.02 -9.52
N LEU A 117 0.61 -14.06 -8.68
CA LEU A 117 -0.53 -14.39 -7.85
C LEU A 117 -0.88 -13.25 -6.87
N LYS A 118 0.12 -12.66 -6.20
CA LYS A 118 -0.08 -11.51 -5.30
C LYS A 118 -0.76 -10.33 -6.02
N ILE A 119 -0.32 -10.03 -7.23
CA ILE A 119 -0.89 -8.96 -8.07
C ILE A 119 -2.33 -9.28 -8.45
N LEU A 120 -2.59 -10.51 -8.92
CA LEU A 120 -3.92 -10.97 -9.31
C LEU A 120 -4.91 -10.94 -8.13
N ILE A 121 -4.50 -11.41 -6.96
CA ILE A 121 -5.31 -11.36 -5.73
C ILE A 121 -5.64 -9.91 -5.38
N GLY A 122 -4.65 -9.02 -5.41
CA GLY A 122 -4.85 -7.60 -5.13
C GLY A 122 -5.85 -6.96 -6.11
N ALA A 123 -5.66 -7.17 -7.40
CA ALA A 123 -6.58 -6.64 -8.42
C ALA A 123 -7.98 -7.25 -8.29
N ALA A 124 -8.09 -8.55 -8.01
CA ALA A 124 -9.37 -9.22 -7.79
C ALA A 124 -10.11 -8.66 -6.58
N ARG A 125 -9.42 -8.39 -5.46
CA ARG A 125 -10.01 -7.74 -4.27
C ARG A 125 -10.53 -6.34 -4.58
N GLY A 126 -9.76 -5.55 -5.35
CA GLY A 126 -10.19 -4.23 -5.79
C GLY A 126 -11.47 -4.27 -6.62
N LEU A 127 -11.55 -5.20 -7.58
CA LEU A 127 -12.72 -5.37 -8.43
C LEU A 127 -13.92 -5.96 -7.66
N ALA A 128 -13.68 -6.89 -6.74
CA ALA A 128 -14.70 -7.42 -5.84
C ALA A 128 -15.36 -6.31 -5.02
N PHE A 129 -14.58 -5.41 -4.43
CA PHE A 129 -15.08 -4.26 -3.70
C PHE A 129 -16.00 -3.35 -4.56
N LEU A 130 -15.63 -3.11 -5.82
CA LEU A 130 -16.46 -2.33 -6.74
C LEU A 130 -17.81 -3.00 -7.00
N HIS A 131 -17.79 -4.32 -7.21
CA HIS A 131 -18.98 -5.12 -7.53
C HIS A 131 -19.91 -5.35 -6.34
N THR A 132 -19.37 -5.43 -5.12
CA THR A 132 -20.16 -5.63 -3.89
C THR A 132 -20.67 -4.32 -3.28
N SER A 133 -20.19 -3.17 -3.76
CA SER A 133 -20.72 -1.87 -3.34
C SER A 133 -22.22 -1.76 -3.61
N GLU A 134 -22.93 -0.97 -2.81
CA GLU A 134 -24.39 -0.74 -2.97
C GLU A 134 -24.75 -0.31 -4.40
N LYS A 135 -23.88 0.47 -5.04
CA LYS A 135 -24.08 0.97 -6.41
C LYS A 135 -23.57 0.04 -7.52
N LYS A 136 -22.96 -1.10 -7.17
CA LYS A 136 -22.42 -2.12 -8.08
C LYS A 136 -21.62 -1.52 -9.24
N VAL A 137 -20.54 -0.81 -8.92
CA VAL A 137 -19.73 -0.11 -9.93
C VAL A 137 -19.19 -1.10 -10.96
N ILE A 138 -19.42 -0.79 -12.24
CA ILE A 138 -18.85 -1.50 -13.38
C ILE A 138 -17.65 -0.71 -13.86
N TYR A 139 -16.47 -1.33 -13.87
CA TYR A 139 -15.19 -0.67 -14.17
C TYR A 139 -14.96 -0.50 -15.68
N LYS A 140 -15.41 -1.46 -16.49
CA LYS A 140 -15.50 -1.46 -17.96
C LYS A 140 -14.19 -1.54 -18.76
N ASP A 141 -13.05 -1.13 -18.22
CA ASP A 141 -11.76 -1.15 -18.94
C ASP A 141 -10.67 -1.95 -18.21
N PHE A 142 -11.01 -3.12 -17.70
CA PHE A 142 -10.09 -3.97 -16.95
C PHE A 142 -9.01 -4.58 -17.85
N LYS A 143 -7.78 -4.07 -17.73
CA LYS A 143 -6.60 -4.46 -18.54
C LYS A 143 -5.30 -4.31 -17.77
N ALA A 144 -4.23 -4.97 -18.22
CA ALA A 144 -2.92 -4.92 -17.56
C ALA A 144 -2.33 -3.49 -17.45
N LEU A 145 -2.63 -2.59 -18.40
CA LEU A 145 -2.20 -1.21 -18.36
C LEU A 145 -2.76 -0.44 -17.15
N ASN A 146 -3.99 -0.76 -16.73
CA ASN A 146 -4.69 -0.03 -15.67
C ASN A 146 -4.44 -0.61 -14.27
N ILE A 147 -3.64 -1.67 -14.15
CA ILE A 147 -3.21 -2.23 -12.86
C ILE A 147 -1.82 -1.65 -12.54
N LEU A 148 -1.75 -0.77 -11.56
CA LEU A 148 -0.50 -0.12 -11.14
C LEU A 148 0.11 -0.81 -9.92
N LEU A 149 1.44 -0.76 -9.82
CA LEU A 149 2.24 -1.46 -8.83
C LEU A 149 3.08 -0.50 -7.99
N ASP A 150 3.10 -0.70 -6.68
CA ASP A 150 3.99 0.04 -5.76
C ASP A 150 5.35 -0.66 -5.61
N GLY A 151 6.23 -0.11 -4.76
CA GLY A 151 7.56 -0.66 -4.51
C GLY A 151 7.58 -2.12 -4.02
N ASN A 152 6.48 -2.59 -3.43
CA ASN A 152 6.31 -3.92 -2.87
C ASN A 152 5.45 -4.84 -3.76
N TYR A 153 5.23 -4.47 -5.02
CA TYR A 153 4.33 -5.16 -5.96
C TYR A 153 2.89 -5.28 -5.45
N LYS A 154 2.43 -4.34 -4.63
CA LYS A 154 1.00 -4.24 -4.29
C LYS A 154 0.26 -3.66 -5.50
N ALA A 155 -0.74 -4.39 -5.96
CA ALA A 155 -1.56 -3.99 -7.09
C ALA A 155 -2.68 -3.02 -6.68
N LYS A 156 -2.88 -1.97 -7.48
CA LYS A 156 -4.01 -1.07 -7.38
C LYS A 156 -4.62 -0.80 -8.77
N ILE A 157 -5.94 -0.88 -8.87
CA ILE A 157 -6.68 -0.52 -10.09
C ILE A 157 -6.72 1.00 -10.22
N SER A 158 -6.36 1.51 -11.39
CA SER A 158 -6.32 2.93 -11.75
C SER A 158 -7.33 3.26 -12.84
N ASP A 159 -7.33 4.48 -13.37
CA ASP A 159 -8.13 4.91 -14.53
C ASP A 159 -9.60 4.48 -14.51
N PHE A 160 -10.41 5.25 -13.79
CA PHE A 160 -11.86 5.03 -13.68
C PHE A 160 -12.65 5.86 -14.70
N GLY A 161 -12.01 6.40 -15.74
CA GLY A 161 -12.67 7.34 -16.66
C GLY A 161 -13.85 6.74 -17.45
N LEU A 162 -13.91 5.41 -17.54
CA LEU A 162 -15.01 4.67 -18.19
C LEU A 162 -15.96 3.98 -17.19
N ALA A 163 -15.69 4.08 -15.88
CA ALA A 163 -16.49 3.41 -14.86
C ALA A 163 -17.93 3.94 -14.84
N LYS A 164 -18.90 3.04 -14.60
CA LYS A 164 -20.34 3.36 -14.58
C LYS A 164 -21.00 2.74 -13.35
N LEU A 165 -22.06 3.37 -12.85
CA LEU A 165 -22.90 2.74 -11.84
C LEU A 165 -23.63 1.54 -12.46
N GLY A 166 -23.76 0.47 -11.68
CA GLY A 166 -24.44 -0.74 -12.13
C GLY A 166 -25.96 -0.58 -12.21
N PRO A 167 -26.65 -1.66 -12.59
CA PRO A 167 -28.10 -1.66 -12.70
C PRO A 167 -28.76 -1.31 -11.36
N SER A 168 -29.80 -0.50 -11.40
CA SER A 168 -30.64 -0.12 -10.24
C SER A 168 -32.07 -0.63 -10.48
N GLY A 169 -32.87 -0.78 -9.42
CA GLY A 169 -34.32 -1.06 -9.58
C GLY A 169 -34.69 -2.46 -10.08
N GLY A 170 -33.80 -3.46 -9.99
CA GLY A 170 -34.08 -4.85 -10.37
C GLY A 170 -33.59 -5.25 -11.77
N ASP A 171 -33.04 -4.30 -12.53
CA ASP A 171 -32.43 -4.58 -13.83
C ASP A 171 -31.18 -5.46 -13.70
N SER A 172 -30.92 -6.25 -14.73
CA SER A 172 -29.76 -7.15 -14.80
C SER A 172 -28.53 -6.53 -15.47
N HIS A 173 -28.72 -5.48 -16.26
CA HIS A 173 -27.70 -4.84 -17.09
C HIS A 173 -27.93 -3.34 -17.23
N VAL A 174 -26.92 -2.64 -17.75
CA VAL A 174 -26.98 -1.24 -18.13
C VAL A 174 -26.69 -1.13 -19.62
N THR A 175 -27.62 -0.60 -20.41
CA THR A 175 -27.31 -0.30 -21.82
C THR A 175 -26.32 0.87 -21.90
N ALA A 176 -25.22 0.68 -22.62
CA ALA A 176 -24.19 1.70 -22.77
C ALA A 176 -23.53 1.60 -24.15
N LYS A 177 -23.13 2.74 -24.71
CA LYS A 177 -22.28 2.75 -25.92
C LYS A 177 -21.04 1.89 -25.68
N VAL A 178 -20.76 0.99 -26.62
CA VAL A 178 -19.58 0.12 -26.62
C VAL A 178 -18.33 0.99 -26.58
N MET A 179 -17.60 0.94 -25.46
CA MET A 179 -16.32 1.60 -25.24
C MET A 179 -15.44 0.70 -24.37
N GLY A 180 -14.13 0.83 -24.47
CA GLY A 180 -13.16 -0.02 -23.77
C GLY A 180 -12.08 -0.50 -24.73
N THR A 181 -11.10 -1.21 -24.20
CA THR A 181 -9.96 -1.68 -25.01
C THR A 181 -10.31 -2.97 -25.76
N TYR A 182 -10.10 -2.96 -27.08
CA TYR A 182 -10.33 -4.15 -27.93
C TYR A 182 -9.47 -5.33 -27.47
N GLY A 183 -10.07 -6.53 -27.38
CA GLY A 183 -9.42 -7.73 -26.83
C GLY A 183 -9.73 -8.01 -25.35
N TYR A 184 -10.22 -7.02 -24.59
CA TYR A 184 -10.62 -7.19 -23.19
C TYR A 184 -12.15 -7.14 -22.97
N ALA A 185 -12.88 -6.50 -23.89
CA ALA A 185 -14.32 -6.34 -23.77
C ALA A 185 -15.06 -7.68 -23.93
N ALA A 186 -16.05 -7.89 -23.07
CA ALA A 186 -16.85 -9.11 -23.06
C ALA A 186 -17.71 -9.26 -24.33
N PRO A 187 -17.90 -10.48 -24.85
CA PRO A 187 -18.55 -10.71 -26.14
C PRO A 187 -20.00 -10.21 -26.19
N GLU A 188 -20.76 -10.38 -25.11
CA GLU A 188 -22.13 -9.87 -25.00
C GLU A 188 -22.18 -8.35 -25.09
N TYR A 189 -21.22 -7.67 -24.47
CA TYR A 189 -21.18 -6.23 -24.43
C TYR A 189 -20.84 -5.65 -25.81
N ILE A 190 -19.93 -6.30 -26.55
CA ILE A 190 -19.60 -5.93 -27.93
C ILE A 190 -20.81 -6.15 -28.84
N ALA A 191 -21.54 -7.26 -28.66
CA ALA A 191 -22.64 -7.65 -29.55
C ALA A 191 -23.91 -6.82 -29.34
N THR A 192 -24.30 -6.55 -28.09
CA THR A 192 -25.60 -5.92 -27.77
C THR A 192 -25.48 -4.53 -27.17
N GLY A 193 -24.32 -4.16 -26.62
CA GLY A 193 -24.16 -2.95 -25.81
C GLY A 193 -24.66 -3.10 -24.37
N ASP A 194 -25.08 -4.29 -23.96
CA ASP A 194 -25.52 -4.57 -22.59
C ASP A 194 -24.32 -4.78 -21.68
N LEU A 195 -24.20 -3.92 -20.68
CA LEU A 195 -23.09 -3.94 -19.74
C LEU A 195 -23.52 -4.60 -18.43
N TYR A 196 -22.82 -5.65 -18.05
CA TYR A 196 -23.04 -6.40 -16.81
C TYR A 196 -21.87 -6.19 -15.85
N VAL A 197 -22.10 -6.35 -14.55
CA VAL A 197 -21.03 -6.48 -13.55
C VAL A 197 -20.08 -7.63 -13.93
N LYS A 198 -20.62 -8.71 -14.50
CA LYS A 198 -19.87 -9.86 -15.00
C LYS A 198 -19.08 -9.60 -16.29
N SER A 199 -19.26 -8.46 -16.95
CA SER A 199 -18.41 -8.07 -18.08
C SER A 199 -16.99 -7.71 -17.61
N ASP A 200 -16.83 -7.15 -16.40
CA ASP A 200 -15.51 -6.93 -15.81
C ASP A 200 -14.80 -8.26 -15.45
N VAL A 201 -15.56 -9.29 -15.07
CA VAL A 201 -15.01 -10.63 -14.78
C VAL A 201 -14.39 -11.25 -16.03
N TYR A 202 -14.98 -11.01 -17.19
CA TYR A 202 -14.39 -11.42 -18.47
C TYR A 202 -13.05 -10.71 -18.70
N GLY A 203 -13.00 -9.38 -18.54
CA GLY A 203 -11.77 -8.60 -18.64
C GLY A 203 -10.70 -9.07 -17.66
N PHE A 204 -11.08 -9.42 -16.43
CA PHE A 204 -10.19 -10.07 -15.46
C PHE A 204 -9.65 -11.41 -15.96
N GLY A 205 -10.50 -12.24 -16.58
CA GLY A 205 -10.09 -13.50 -17.21
C GLY A 205 -9.06 -13.29 -18.33
N VAL A 206 -9.18 -12.22 -19.11
CA VAL A 206 -8.18 -11.87 -20.13
C VAL A 206 -6.85 -11.52 -19.47
N VAL A 207 -6.84 -10.66 -18.46
CA VAL A 207 -5.61 -10.31 -17.71
C VAL A 207 -5.00 -11.54 -17.03
N LEU A 208 -5.83 -12.44 -16.49
CA LEU A 208 -5.35 -13.69 -15.91
C LEU A 208 -4.65 -14.56 -16.95
N LEU A 209 -5.17 -14.63 -18.18
CA LEU A 209 -4.52 -15.31 -19.31
C LEU A 209 -3.19 -14.64 -19.72
N GLU A 210 -3.14 -13.30 -19.74
CA GLU A 210 -1.88 -12.55 -19.95
C GLU A 210 -0.86 -12.86 -18.85
N MET A 211 -1.30 -13.00 -17.61
CA MET A 211 -0.45 -13.35 -16.47
C MET A 211 0.08 -14.79 -16.54
N LEU A 212 -0.69 -15.73 -17.08
CA LEU A 212 -0.22 -17.11 -17.28
C LEU A 212 0.79 -17.21 -18.43
N THR A 213 0.58 -16.47 -19.51
CA THR A 213 1.28 -16.67 -20.80
C THR A 213 2.39 -15.66 -21.05
N GLY A 214 2.30 -14.46 -20.45
CA GLY A 214 3.19 -13.35 -20.74
C GLY A 214 2.96 -12.72 -22.13
N LEU A 215 1.80 -12.96 -22.74
CA LEU A 215 1.43 -12.50 -24.09
C LEU A 215 0.35 -11.43 -24.04
N LEU A 216 0.43 -10.43 -24.91
CA LEU A 216 -0.61 -9.39 -25.09
C LEU A 216 -1.95 -10.00 -25.50
N ALA A 217 -3.05 -9.48 -24.94
CA ALA A 217 -4.42 -9.83 -25.29
C ALA A 217 -4.72 -9.64 -26.78
N LEU A 218 -4.21 -8.56 -27.38
CA LEU A 218 -4.30 -8.29 -28.81
C LEU A 218 -2.90 -7.95 -29.35
N ASP A 219 -2.47 -8.67 -30.38
CA ASP A 219 -1.18 -8.45 -31.02
C ASP A 219 -1.28 -8.67 -32.53
N THR A 220 -1.31 -7.56 -33.28
CA THR A 220 -1.44 -7.57 -34.75
C THR A 220 -0.21 -8.14 -35.45
N LYS A 221 0.93 -8.25 -34.74
CA LYS A 221 2.16 -8.83 -35.28
C LYS A 221 2.14 -10.36 -35.30
N ARG A 222 1.19 -10.98 -34.60
CA ARG A 222 1.01 -12.45 -34.62
C ARG A 222 0.33 -12.90 -35.91
N PRO A 223 0.52 -14.18 -36.31
CA PRO A 223 -0.19 -14.77 -37.44
C PRO A 223 -1.71 -14.65 -37.31
N SER A 224 -2.39 -14.69 -38.46
CA SER A 224 -3.87 -14.71 -38.49
C SER A 224 -4.42 -15.87 -37.65
N GLY A 225 -5.46 -15.59 -36.85
CA GLY A 225 -6.01 -16.54 -35.88
C GLY A 225 -5.28 -16.61 -34.53
N GLN A 226 -4.14 -15.93 -34.38
CA GLN A 226 -3.39 -15.81 -33.10
C GLN A 226 -3.38 -14.38 -32.54
N GLN A 227 -3.97 -13.44 -33.27
CA GLN A 227 -3.97 -12.02 -32.89
C GLN A 227 -4.77 -11.76 -31.62
N ASN A 228 -5.94 -12.40 -31.48
CA ASN A 228 -6.73 -12.40 -30.25
C ASN A 228 -6.29 -13.56 -29.36
N LEU A 229 -5.76 -13.24 -28.18
CA LEU A 229 -5.22 -14.22 -27.24
C LEU A 229 -6.27 -15.21 -26.73
N VAL A 230 -7.49 -14.73 -26.46
CA VAL A 230 -8.58 -15.54 -25.93
C VAL A 230 -9.02 -16.56 -26.98
N GLU A 231 -9.29 -16.11 -28.20
CA GLU A 231 -9.69 -17.00 -29.30
C GLU A 231 -8.64 -18.07 -29.57
N TRP A 232 -7.36 -17.70 -29.50
CA TRP A 232 -6.26 -18.61 -29.75
C TRP A 232 -6.04 -19.63 -28.62
N LEU A 233 -6.02 -19.20 -27.36
CA LEU A 233 -5.52 -20.02 -26.26
C LEU A 233 -6.60 -20.62 -25.35
N LYS A 234 -7.85 -20.16 -25.40
CA LYS A 234 -8.96 -20.73 -24.61
C LYS A 234 -9.06 -22.26 -24.75
N PRO A 235 -8.91 -22.88 -25.94
CA PRO A 235 -8.96 -24.35 -26.09
C PRO A 235 -7.80 -25.10 -25.40
N SER A 236 -6.70 -24.41 -25.07
CA SER A 236 -5.51 -24.99 -24.44
C SER A 236 -5.59 -25.05 -22.92
N LEU A 237 -6.47 -24.25 -22.30
CA LEU A 237 -6.57 -24.11 -20.85
C LEU A 237 -7.10 -25.37 -20.13
N SER A 238 -7.92 -26.17 -20.80
CA SER A 238 -8.51 -27.39 -20.20
C SER A 238 -7.53 -28.56 -20.13
N SER A 239 -6.48 -28.56 -20.96
CA SER A 239 -5.53 -29.67 -21.06
C SER A 239 -4.25 -29.35 -20.30
N LYS A 240 -3.95 -30.14 -19.26
CA LYS A 240 -2.71 -30.01 -18.47
C LYS A 240 -1.44 -29.94 -19.33
N ARG A 241 -1.37 -30.72 -20.42
CA ARG A 241 -0.20 -30.73 -21.33
C ARG A 241 -0.11 -29.42 -22.11
N LYS A 242 -1.21 -28.97 -22.72
CA LYS A 242 -1.24 -27.74 -23.50
C LYS A 242 -1.07 -26.50 -22.63
N LEU A 243 -1.66 -26.50 -21.43
CA LEU A 243 -1.47 -25.45 -20.45
C LEU A 243 0.01 -25.29 -20.09
N LYS A 244 0.70 -26.39 -19.78
CA LYS A 244 2.15 -26.35 -19.49
C LYS A 244 2.97 -25.75 -20.65
N SER A 245 2.58 -25.98 -21.90
CA SER A 245 3.30 -25.42 -23.07
C SER A 245 3.05 -23.94 -23.33
N ILE A 246 1.95 -23.36 -22.81
CA ILE A 246 1.64 -21.93 -23.00
C ILE A 246 2.03 -21.06 -21.80
N MET A 247 2.46 -21.68 -20.69
CA MET A 247 2.95 -20.93 -19.54
C MET A 247 4.16 -20.08 -19.93
N ASP A 248 4.23 -18.88 -19.39
CA ASP A 248 5.34 -17.96 -19.62
C ASP A 248 6.67 -18.62 -19.24
N ILE A 249 7.54 -18.81 -20.24
CA ILE A 249 8.86 -19.43 -20.10
C ILE A 249 9.73 -18.70 -19.07
N ARG A 250 9.49 -17.41 -18.83
CA ARG A 250 10.24 -16.57 -17.89
C ARG A 250 9.93 -16.85 -16.43
N MET A 251 8.90 -17.65 -16.13
CA MET A 251 8.67 -18.14 -14.78
C MET A 251 9.57 -19.34 -14.43
N GLU A 252 10.38 -19.83 -15.38
CA GLU A 252 11.40 -20.87 -15.17
C GLU A 252 10.87 -22.16 -14.53
N GLY A 253 9.58 -22.46 -14.73
CA GLY A 253 8.92 -23.61 -14.13
C GLY A 253 8.72 -23.53 -12.61
N GLN A 254 8.97 -22.37 -11.99
CA GLN A 254 8.81 -22.14 -10.55
C GLN A 254 7.33 -21.95 -10.18
N TYR A 255 6.51 -22.96 -10.44
CA TYR A 255 5.09 -22.97 -10.11
C TYR A 255 4.57 -24.39 -9.87
N SER A 256 3.58 -24.52 -8.97
CA SER A 256 2.91 -25.80 -8.74
C SER A 256 2.05 -26.17 -9.94
N THR A 257 2.21 -27.40 -10.44
CA THR A 257 1.38 -27.93 -11.54
C THR A 257 -0.10 -28.02 -11.17
N LYS A 258 -0.41 -28.21 -9.88
CA LYS A 258 -1.79 -28.20 -9.39
C LYS A 258 -2.36 -26.79 -9.41
N ALA A 259 -1.60 -25.83 -8.88
CA ALA A 259 -2.01 -24.43 -8.84
C ALA A 259 -2.21 -23.85 -10.24
N THR A 260 -1.34 -24.17 -11.20
CA THR A 260 -1.51 -23.69 -12.58
C THR A 260 -2.71 -24.30 -13.27
N LEU A 261 -2.99 -25.59 -13.06
CA LEU A 261 -4.19 -26.22 -13.62
C LEU A 261 -5.47 -25.54 -13.12
N GLN A 262 -5.53 -25.25 -11.81
CA GLN A 262 -6.67 -24.53 -11.22
C GLN A 262 -6.73 -23.08 -11.70
N ALA A 263 -5.60 -22.38 -11.86
CA ALA A 263 -5.59 -21.06 -12.49
C ALA A 263 -6.14 -21.08 -13.93
N GLY A 264 -5.78 -22.10 -14.71
CA GLY A 264 -6.32 -22.30 -16.06
C GLY A 264 -7.83 -22.56 -16.07
N GLN A 265 -8.34 -23.35 -15.11
CA GLN A 265 -9.78 -23.58 -14.92
C GLN A 265 -10.52 -22.30 -14.51
N LEU A 266 -9.96 -21.53 -13.57
CA LEU A 266 -10.51 -20.24 -13.18
C LEU A 266 -10.55 -19.26 -14.37
N THR A 267 -9.49 -19.24 -15.18
CA THR A 267 -9.42 -18.43 -16.41
C THR A 267 -10.55 -18.80 -17.37
N LEU A 268 -10.79 -20.11 -17.59
CA LEU A 268 -11.89 -20.59 -18.43
C LEU A 268 -13.26 -20.12 -17.92
N LYS A 269 -13.53 -20.28 -16.62
CA LYS A 269 -14.79 -19.84 -16.01
C LYS A 269 -15.01 -18.33 -16.18
N CYS A 270 -13.96 -17.52 -16.02
CA CYS A 270 -14.06 -16.06 -16.20
C CYS A 270 -14.32 -15.67 -17.66
N LEU A 271 -13.78 -16.43 -18.62
CA LEU A 271 -13.90 -16.21 -20.06
C LEU A 271 -15.14 -16.86 -20.69
N GLU A 272 -16.11 -17.30 -19.89
CA GLU A 272 -17.37 -17.86 -20.41
C GLU A 272 -18.15 -16.84 -21.24
N SER A 273 -18.81 -17.31 -22.31
CA SER A 273 -19.58 -16.43 -23.20
C SER A 273 -20.84 -15.90 -22.51
N ASP A 274 -21.52 -16.75 -21.72
CA ASP A 274 -22.66 -16.35 -20.91
C ASP A 274 -22.19 -15.66 -19.61
N PRO A 275 -22.57 -14.39 -19.37
CA PRO A 275 -22.24 -13.68 -18.13
C PRO A 275 -22.71 -14.39 -16.87
N LYS A 276 -23.81 -15.14 -16.92
CA LYS A 276 -24.38 -15.86 -15.76
C LYS A 276 -23.50 -17.01 -15.30
N SER A 277 -22.77 -17.63 -16.23
CA SER A 277 -21.86 -18.74 -15.97
C SER A 277 -20.51 -18.30 -15.39
N ARG A 278 -20.19 -17.00 -15.46
CA ARG A 278 -18.95 -16.45 -14.89
C ARG A 278 -19.05 -16.39 -13.36
N PRO A 279 -17.97 -16.60 -12.61
CA PRO A 279 -17.98 -16.50 -11.15
C PRO A 279 -18.19 -15.05 -10.69
N ALA A 280 -18.56 -14.85 -9.43
CA ALA A 280 -18.47 -13.54 -8.78
C ALA A 280 -17.01 -13.22 -8.43
N MET A 281 -16.63 -11.93 -8.42
CA MET A 281 -15.25 -11.57 -8.07
C MET A 281 -14.85 -11.99 -6.65
N LYS A 282 -15.80 -12.11 -5.72
CA LYS A 282 -15.54 -12.70 -4.39
C LYS A 282 -15.05 -14.15 -4.50
N GLU A 283 -15.72 -14.98 -5.31
CA GLU A 283 -15.34 -16.37 -5.57
C GLU A 283 -13.97 -16.44 -6.28
N VAL A 284 -13.71 -15.51 -7.20
CA VAL A 284 -12.40 -15.39 -7.88
C VAL A 284 -11.28 -15.10 -6.88
N VAL A 285 -11.50 -14.20 -5.91
CA VAL A 285 -10.53 -13.91 -4.84
C VAL A 285 -10.26 -15.16 -4.00
N GLU A 286 -11.31 -15.85 -3.54
CA GLU A 286 -11.19 -17.07 -2.74
C GLU A 286 -10.42 -18.17 -3.49
N GLU A 287 -10.71 -18.36 -4.79
CA GLU A 287 -10.01 -19.35 -5.61
C GLU A 287 -8.52 -19.00 -5.75
N LEU A 288 -8.17 -17.73 -6.03
CA LEU A 288 -6.78 -17.27 -6.14
C LEU A 288 -5.99 -17.35 -4.83
N GLU A 289 -6.60 -16.99 -3.70
CA GLU A 289 -5.99 -17.14 -2.37
C GLU A 289 -5.74 -18.62 -2.05
N GLY A 290 -6.66 -19.50 -2.45
CA GLY A 290 -6.45 -20.94 -2.44
C GLY A 290 -5.21 -21.36 -3.23
N LEU A 291 -4.98 -20.80 -4.42
CA LEU A 291 -3.78 -21.10 -5.23
C LEU A 291 -2.49 -20.65 -4.54
N GLU A 292 -2.49 -19.46 -3.92
CA GLU A 292 -1.33 -18.94 -3.19
C GLU A 292 -0.98 -19.82 -1.98
N ALA A 293 -1.98 -20.40 -1.30
CA ALA A 293 -1.77 -21.31 -0.19
C ALA A 293 -1.19 -22.69 -0.59
N MET A 294 -1.27 -23.07 -1.87
CA MET A 294 -0.80 -24.38 -2.37
C MET A 294 0.71 -24.49 -2.59
N LYS A 295 1.52 -23.55 -2.09
CA LYS A 295 2.99 -23.61 -2.19
C LYS A 295 3.50 -24.90 -1.54
N GLU A 296 4.08 -25.79 -2.35
CA GLU A 296 4.76 -26.97 -1.83
C GLU A 296 5.95 -26.51 -0.98
N LYS A 297 6.05 -27.01 0.26
CA LYS A 297 7.28 -26.87 1.05
C LYS A 297 8.45 -27.46 0.23
N PRO A 298 9.66 -26.87 0.28
CA PRO A 298 10.82 -27.44 -0.41
C PRO A 298 10.97 -28.91 -0.03
N LYS A 299 10.95 -29.80 -1.02
CA LYS A 299 11.30 -31.20 -0.81
C LYS A 299 12.80 -31.23 -0.49
N ASP A 300 13.15 -31.49 0.76
CA ASP A 300 14.51 -31.90 1.13
C ASP A 300 14.89 -33.09 0.26
N CYS A 301 15.85 -32.87 -0.64
CA CYS A 301 16.35 -33.90 -1.53
C CYS A 301 17.17 -34.87 -0.68
N LYS A 302 16.54 -35.97 -0.23
CA LYS A 302 17.25 -37.12 0.34
C LYS A 302 18.08 -37.77 -0.77
N THR A 303 19.36 -37.41 -0.84
CA THR A 303 20.36 -38.14 -1.62
C THR A 303 20.46 -39.56 -1.04
N LYS A 304 20.00 -40.56 -1.80
CA LYS A 304 20.36 -41.96 -1.55
C LYS A 304 21.75 -42.19 -2.12
N CYS A 305 22.73 -42.45 -1.26
CA CYS A 305 23.99 -43.09 -1.65
C CYS A 305 24.10 -44.45 -0.93
N THR A 306 24.48 -45.44 -1.72
CA THR A 306 24.61 -46.87 -1.42
C THR A 306 25.88 -47.20 -0.60
N HIS A 307 25.83 -48.37 0.05
CA HIS A 307 26.75 -48.97 1.03
C HIS A 307 28.26 -49.00 0.75
N SER A 308 29.06 -48.85 1.82
CA SER A 308 30.15 -49.76 2.24
C SER A 308 30.68 -49.45 3.66
N THR A 309 31.06 -50.48 4.42
CA THR A 309 31.46 -50.50 5.86
C THR A 309 33.01 -50.57 6.04
N PRO A 310 33.60 -50.72 7.25
CA PRO A 310 34.27 -49.62 7.98
C PRO A 310 35.76 -49.89 8.34
N HIS A 311 36.59 -48.86 8.55
CA HIS A 311 37.81 -48.99 9.37
C HIS A 311 38.18 -47.69 10.11
N HIS A 312 38.60 -47.88 11.37
CA HIS A 312 39.00 -46.89 12.37
C HIS A 312 40.25 -46.08 11.99
N HIS A 313 40.26 -44.77 12.28
CA HIS A 313 41.13 -44.20 13.33
C HIS A 313 40.82 -42.71 13.62
N SER A 314 41.06 -42.36 14.88
CA SER A 314 40.88 -41.11 15.61
C SER A 314 41.72 -39.92 15.12
N GLN A 315 41.15 -38.70 15.15
CA GLN A 315 41.66 -37.51 15.87
C GLN A 315 40.80 -36.25 15.56
N HIS A 316 40.49 -35.45 16.58
CA HIS A 316 39.82 -34.14 16.56
C HIS A 316 40.84 -32.98 16.40
N PRO A 317 40.44 -31.69 16.37
CA PRO A 317 39.29 -30.99 15.76
C PRO A 317 39.83 -29.97 14.70
N ILE A 318 39.10 -29.10 13.98
CA ILE A 318 38.32 -27.91 14.37
C ILE A 318 37.54 -27.41 13.12
N HIS A 319 36.39 -26.78 13.38
CA HIS A 319 35.73 -25.68 12.66
C HIS A 319 34.41 -25.92 11.89
N HIS A 320 33.45 -25.08 12.33
CA HIS A 320 32.30 -24.51 11.62
C HIS A 320 31.17 -25.44 11.17
N ARG A 321 30.03 -25.33 11.88
CA ARG A 321 28.74 -25.28 11.20
C ARG A 321 27.68 -24.51 11.96
N PHE A 322 27.12 -23.53 11.26
CA PHE A 322 25.76 -23.04 11.43
C PHE A 322 24.78 -24.22 11.53
N SER A 323 23.83 -24.14 12.46
CA SER A 323 22.51 -24.75 12.27
C SER A 323 21.44 -23.98 13.02
N PHE A 324 20.36 -23.78 12.27
CA PHE A 324 19.02 -23.40 12.67
C PHE A 324 18.48 -24.23 13.84
N PHE A 325 17.62 -23.62 14.63
CA PHE A 325 16.59 -24.31 15.39
C PHE A 325 15.23 -23.69 15.10
N ASN A 326 14.33 -24.51 14.54
CA ASN A 326 12.89 -24.33 14.62
C ASN A 326 12.41 -24.78 16.00
N PHE A 327 11.43 -24.10 16.59
CA PHE A 327 10.34 -24.84 17.23
C PHE A 327 9.03 -24.04 17.23
N ILE A 328 7.97 -24.79 16.94
CA ILE A 328 6.53 -24.48 16.98
C ILE A 328 6.09 -24.44 18.46
N VAL A 329 5.01 -23.73 18.81
CA VAL A 329 3.94 -24.24 19.70
C VAL A 329 2.75 -23.27 19.68
N THR A 330 1.71 -23.77 19.04
CA THR A 330 0.26 -23.65 19.29
C THR A 330 -0.31 -22.53 20.17
N SER A 331 -1.28 -21.87 19.55
CA SER A 331 -2.43 -21.16 20.11
C SER A 331 -3.16 -21.88 21.26
N SER A 332 -3.60 -21.09 22.25
CA SER A 332 -4.95 -21.23 22.80
C SER A 332 -5.49 -19.88 23.29
N SER A 333 -6.71 -19.61 22.88
CA SER A 333 -7.55 -18.45 23.11
C SER A 333 -8.16 -18.42 24.51
N LYS A 334 -8.36 -17.21 25.08
CA LYS A 334 -9.59 -16.89 25.84
C LYS A 334 -9.84 -15.38 25.86
N ILE A 335 -11.04 -15.05 25.39
CA ILE A 335 -11.71 -13.75 25.41
C ILE A 335 -12.09 -13.41 26.86
N THR A 336 -11.93 -12.15 27.26
CA THR A 336 -12.68 -11.57 28.37
C THR A 336 -13.18 -10.17 28.02
N GLN A 337 -14.42 -9.92 28.40
CA GLN A 337 -15.32 -8.87 27.92
C GLN A 337 -14.97 -7.47 28.45
N PHE A 338 -15.38 -6.47 27.68
CA PHE A 338 -15.57 -5.09 28.13
C PHE A 338 -16.66 -4.98 29.21
N PRO A 339 -16.50 -4.11 30.23
CA PRO A 339 -17.63 -3.47 30.88
C PRO A 339 -17.94 -2.13 30.20
N ARG A 340 -19.22 -1.94 29.83
CA ARG A 340 -19.81 -0.62 29.60
C ARG A 340 -20.07 0.07 30.95
N THR A 341 -19.68 1.33 31.10
CA THR A 341 -20.30 2.25 32.06
C THR A 341 -20.45 3.67 31.46
N ARG A 342 -21.51 4.32 31.91
CA ARG A 342 -22.14 5.56 31.42
C ARG A 342 -21.33 6.84 31.72
N SER A 343 -21.58 7.84 30.88
CA SER A 343 -21.57 9.30 31.11
C SER A 343 -21.31 9.81 32.55
N SER A 344 -20.24 10.58 32.72
CA SER A 344 -20.25 11.83 33.50
C SER A 344 -19.08 12.75 33.10
N ASN A 345 -19.38 14.05 33.02
CA ASN A 345 -18.40 15.14 32.91
C ASN A 345 -17.40 15.07 34.06
N CYS A 346 -16.08 15.15 33.79
CA CYS A 346 -15.09 15.62 34.75
C CYS A 346 -13.89 16.25 34.05
N ARG A 347 -13.71 17.54 34.32
CA ARG A 347 -12.57 18.40 33.98
C ARG A 347 -11.38 18.05 34.90
N SER A 348 -10.16 18.24 34.39
CA SER A 348 -8.84 18.23 35.07
C SER A 348 -8.40 16.97 35.83
N GLN A 349 -7.51 16.17 35.24
CA GLN A 349 -6.57 15.29 35.96
C GLN A 349 -5.28 15.07 35.12
N PHE A 350 -4.34 16.02 35.20
CA PHE A 350 -2.91 15.78 34.96
C PHE A 350 -2.15 16.37 36.16
N SER A 351 -2.39 15.80 37.33
CA SER A 351 -1.58 16.03 38.53
C SER A 351 -0.85 14.72 38.81
N VAL A 352 0.41 14.63 38.37
CA VAL A 352 1.23 13.43 38.57
C VAL A 352 2.19 13.67 39.72
N GLY A 353 2.00 12.93 40.81
CA GLY A 353 3.01 12.76 41.85
C GLY A 353 4.18 11.98 41.28
N ALA A 354 5.37 12.58 41.31
CA ALA A 354 6.60 11.98 40.81
C ALA A 354 7.12 10.94 41.81
N SER A 355 6.93 9.65 41.52
CA SER A 355 7.67 8.58 42.17
C SER A 355 9.09 8.55 41.59
N LYS A 356 10.09 8.85 42.41
CA LYS A 356 11.53 8.94 42.04
C LYS A 356 12.12 7.54 41.75
N ILE A 357 11.90 7.01 40.57
CA ILE A 357 12.66 5.83 40.07
C ILE A 357 13.96 6.35 39.46
N ARG A 358 15.11 5.81 39.92
CA ARG A 358 16.45 6.26 39.49
C ARG A 358 16.66 5.89 38.01
N MET A 359 17.40 6.71 37.28
CA MET A 359 17.73 6.53 35.85
C MET A 359 18.53 5.25 35.51
N ASP A 360 18.87 4.42 36.51
CA ASP A 360 19.82 3.30 36.41
C ASP A 360 19.16 1.92 36.50
N ASP A 361 17.82 1.86 36.49
CA ASP A 361 17.13 0.56 36.52
C ASP A 361 17.19 -0.11 35.13
N SER A 362 18.16 -1.01 34.96
CA SER A 362 18.27 -1.89 33.80
C SER A 362 17.18 -2.96 33.81
N TYR A 363 16.20 -2.86 32.90
CA TYR A 363 15.17 -3.88 32.68
C TYR A 363 15.49 -4.70 31.41
N PRO A 364 16.19 -5.84 31.52
CA PRO A 364 16.66 -6.60 30.36
C PRO A 364 15.54 -7.15 29.48
N ASP A 365 14.39 -7.51 30.06
CA ASP A 365 13.20 -8.01 29.35
C ASP A 365 12.12 -6.92 29.12
N GLY A 366 12.42 -5.69 29.52
CA GLY A 366 11.49 -4.56 29.54
C GLY A 366 10.36 -4.66 30.59
N LYS A 367 9.70 -3.53 30.86
CA LYS A 367 8.63 -3.42 31.84
C LYS A 367 7.62 -2.32 31.47
N ILE A 368 6.35 -2.56 31.77
CA ILE A 368 5.30 -1.53 31.78
C ILE A 368 5.26 -0.90 33.18
N LEU A 369 5.47 0.40 33.28
CA LEU A 369 5.45 1.16 34.52
C LEU A 369 4.01 1.46 34.97
N GLU A 370 3.76 1.38 36.27
CA GLU A 370 2.45 1.69 36.86
C GLU A 370 2.15 3.20 36.84
N ALA A 371 3.19 4.05 36.85
CA ALA A 371 3.09 5.50 36.78
C ALA A 371 3.98 6.09 35.66
N LEU A 372 3.61 7.28 35.16
CA LEU A 372 4.39 8.03 34.18
C LEU A 372 5.68 8.55 34.83
N ASN A 373 6.82 8.08 34.34
CA ASN A 373 8.14 8.55 34.81
C ASN A 373 8.74 9.56 33.83
N LEU A 374 8.04 10.68 33.62
CA LEU A 374 8.39 11.70 32.64
C LEU A 374 8.67 13.04 33.32
N LYS A 375 9.73 13.74 32.89
CA LYS A 375 9.98 15.11 33.31
C LYS A 375 9.06 16.08 32.56
N GLY A 376 8.41 16.99 33.29
CA GLY A 376 7.81 18.20 32.69
C GLY A 376 8.89 19.24 32.43
N PHE A 377 9.01 19.68 31.18
CA PHE A 377 9.94 20.74 30.77
C PHE A 377 9.19 22.04 30.49
N SER A 378 9.79 23.18 30.83
CA SER A 378 9.28 24.46 30.34
C SER A 378 9.69 24.68 28.88
N PHE A 379 8.91 25.48 28.14
CA PHE A 379 9.27 25.83 26.77
C PHE A 379 10.59 26.60 26.72
N THR A 380 10.84 27.45 27.71
CA THR A 380 12.08 28.21 27.88
C THR A 380 13.30 27.30 28.07
N ASP A 381 13.14 26.21 28.83
CA ASP A 381 14.19 25.21 29.02
C ASP A 381 14.55 24.54 27.68
N LEU A 382 13.54 24.08 26.93
CA LEU A 382 13.76 23.42 25.65
C LEU A 382 14.29 24.39 24.58
N LYS A 383 13.87 25.65 24.63
CA LYS A 383 14.42 26.73 23.81
C LYS A 383 15.91 26.93 24.12
N THR A 384 16.30 26.93 25.40
CA THR A 384 17.71 27.06 25.80
C THR A 384 18.53 25.84 25.37
N ALA A 385 18.02 24.63 25.64
CA ALA A 385 18.67 23.36 25.30
C ALA A 385 18.92 23.20 23.79
N THR A 386 18.05 23.75 22.95
CA THR A 386 18.15 23.72 21.47
C THR A 386 18.82 24.95 20.87
N LYS A 387 19.31 25.90 21.70
CA LYS A 387 19.83 27.20 21.27
C LYS A 387 18.85 27.99 20.40
N ASN A 388 17.60 28.05 20.85
CA ASN A 388 16.45 28.67 20.18
C ASN A 388 16.03 27.93 18.89
N PHE A 389 15.95 26.60 18.93
CA PHE A 389 15.50 25.76 17.81
C PHE A 389 16.21 26.08 16.48
N LYS A 390 17.54 26.25 16.53
CA LYS A 390 18.35 26.59 15.35
C LYS A 390 18.14 25.58 14.21
N PRO A 391 18.07 26.02 12.94
CA PRO A 391 17.94 25.12 11.79
C PRO A 391 19.02 24.03 11.73
N ASP A 392 20.24 24.36 12.14
CA ASP A 392 21.39 23.43 12.13
C ASP A 392 21.29 22.30 13.17
N SER A 393 20.35 22.40 14.12
CA SER A 393 20.09 21.32 15.08
C SER A 393 18.96 20.39 14.64
N VAL A 394 18.35 20.59 13.47
CA VAL A 394 17.27 19.72 12.98
C VAL A 394 17.82 18.34 12.62
N LEU A 395 17.33 17.32 13.33
CA LEU A 395 17.62 15.91 13.11
C LEU A 395 16.69 15.28 12.08
N GLY A 396 15.47 15.79 11.95
CA GLY A 396 14.47 15.32 11.00
C GLY A 396 13.20 16.16 11.04
N GLU A 397 12.44 16.14 9.94
CA GLU A 397 11.16 16.84 9.80
C GLU A 397 10.15 15.88 9.15
N GLY A 398 8.98 15.73 9.77
CA GLY A 398 7.94 14.82 9.29
C GLY A 398 6.53 15.43 9.40
N GLY A 399 5.50 14.63 9.11
CA GLY A 399 4.06 14.97 9.20
C GLY A 399 3.66 15.68 10.50
N PHE A 400 4.37 15.33 11.57
CA PHE A 400 4.00 15.61 12.95
C PHE A 400 4.82 16.71 13.62
N GLY A 401 5.77 17.30 12.89
CA GLY A 401 6.62 18.38 13.41
C GLY A 401 8.10 18.18 13.09
N LYS A 402 8.93 18.98 13.75
CA LYS A 402 10.40 19.00 13.59
C LYS A 402 11.06 18.40 14.82
N VAL A 403 12.08 17.58 14.61
CA VAL A 403 12.92 17.01 15.66
C VAL A 403 14.24 17.76 15.69
N PHE A 404 14.57 18.34 16.83
CA PHE A 404 15.78 19.12 17.07
C PHE A 404 16.72 18.36 18.01
N LYS A 405 18.02 18.53 17.83
CA LYS A 405 19.04 18.11 18.78
C LYS A 405 19.14 19.16 19.88
N GLY A 406 19.03 18.73 21.13
CA GLY A 406 19.24 19.56 22.31
C GLY A 406 20.26 18.95 23.26
N TRP A 407 20.63 19.71 24.29
CA TRP A 407 21.57 19.30 25.32
C TRP A 407 20.99 19.57 26.71
N VAL A 408 20.98 18.55 27.55
CA VAL A 408 20.49 18.61 28.94
C VAL A 408 21.48 17.95 29.87
N ASP A 409 21.51 18.35 31.14
CA ASP A 409 22.30 17.69 32.17
C ASP A 409 21.79 16.26 32.42
N GLU A 410 22.71 15.31 32.58
CA GLU A 410 22.38 13.88 32.65
C GLU A 410 21.53 13.52 33.88
N LYS A 411 21.75 14.20 35.02
CA LYS A 411 21.09 13.88 36.29
C LYS A 411 19.84 14.72 36.53
N THR A 412 19.91 16.00 36.20
CA THR A 412 18.84 16.98 36.47
C THR A 412 17.93 17.20 35.28
N LEU A 413 18.35 16.80 34.07
CA LEU A 413 17.71 17.13 32.80
C LEU A 413 17.50 18.64 32.61
N ALA A 414 18.26 19.49 33.30
CA ALA A 414 18.24 20.94 33.09
C ALA A 414 18.94 21.29 31.77
N PRO A 415 18.60 22.40 31.10
CA PRO A 415 19.30 22.82 29.89
C PRO A 415 20.81 22.92 30.13
N SER A 416 21.60 22.34 29.22
CA SER A 416 23.06 22.31 29.31
C SER A 416 23.69 22.67 27.97
N ASN A 417 25.01 22.78 27.94
CA ASN A 417 25.76 22.99 26.70
C ASN A 417 26.27 21.65 26.13
N SER A 418 26.77 21.69 24.90
CA SER A 418 27.24 20.49 24.18
C SER A 418 28.52 19.87 24.73
N CYS A 419 29.23 20.54 25.64
CA CYS A 419 30.49 20.04 26.20
C CYS A 419 30.26 19.24 27.49
N THR A 420 29.21 19.55 28.25
CA THR A 420 28.93 18.94 29.57
C THR A 420 27.57 18.24 29.65
N GLY A 421 26.68 18.43 28.67
CA GLY A 421 25.35 17.84 28.65
C GLY A 421 25.25 16.53 27.86
N MET A 422 24.23 15.74 28.18
CA MET A 422 23.73 14.63 27.38
C MET A 422 22.91 15.15 26.19
N ALA A 423 23.13 14.56 25.02
CA ALA A 423 22.33 14.88 23.82
C ALA A 423 20.92 14.28 23.93
N VAL A 424 19.92 15.06 23.51
CA VAL A 424 18.51 14.64 23.45
C VAL A 424 17.89 15.00 22.11
N ALA A 425 16.84 14.26 21.73
CA ALA A 425 16.01 14.56 20.57
C ALA A 425 14.70 15.22 21.03
N ILE A 426 14.43 16.44 20.58
CA ILE A 426 13.28 17.25 20.99
C ILE A 426 12.34 17.39 19.79
N LYS A 427 11.22 16.67 19.82
CA LYS A 427 10.17 16.71 18.80
C LYS A 427 9.20 17.84 19.13
N LYS A 428 9.21 18.91 18.33
CA LYS A 428 8.29 20.05 18.41
C LYS A 428 7.16 19.87 17.40
N TRP A 429 5.92 19.81 17.88
CA TRP A 429 4.75 19.62 17.04
C TRP A 429 4.31 20.92 16.36
N ASN A 430 3.61 20.79 15.21
CA ASN A 430 3.03 21.96 14.54
C ASN A 430 1.71 22.36 15.22
N PRO A 431 1.58 23.59 15.77
CA PRO A 431 0.34 24.06 16.39
C PRO A 431 -0.88 24.12 15.44
N GLU A 432 -0.67 24.07 14.12
CA GLU A 432 -1.75 24.07 13.12
C GLU A 432 -2.28 22.66 12.76
N SER A 433 -1.68 21.61 13.32
CA SER A 433 -2.10 20.22 13.06
C SER A 433 -3.31 19.81 13.91
N MET A 434 -4.46 19.53 13.28
CA MET A 434 -5.66 19.01 13.97
C MET A 434 -5.46 17.62 14.59
N GLN A 435 -4.49 16.83 14.11
CA GLN A 435 -4.21 15.48 14.58
C GLN A 435 -3.12 15.45 15.67
N GLY A 436 -2.28 16.48 15.75
CA GLY A 436 -1.06 16.46 16.54
C GLY A 436 -1.25 16.33 18.06
N PHE A 437 -2.35 16.87 18.60
CA PHE A 437 -2.63 16.78 20.03
C PHE A 437 -2.98 15.36 20.49
N GLN A 438 -3.76 14.60 19.70
CA GLN A 438 -4.14 13.24 20.07
C GLN A 438 -2.94 12.29 20.01
N GLU A 439 -2.10 12.42 18.99
CA GLU A 439 -0.89 11.61 18.88
C GLU A 439 0.13 11.94 19.97
N TRP A 440 0.34 13.23 20.27
CA TRP A 440 1.15 13.65 21.40
C TRP A 440 0.65 13.01 22.71
N LYS A 441 -0.67 13.05 22.95
CA LYS A 441 -1.29 12.46 24.13
C LYS A 441 -1.09 10.93 24.19
N SER A 442 -1.22 10.24 23.06
CA SER A 442 -0.95 8.81 22.96
C SER A 442 0.51 8.49 23.23
N GLU A 443 1.45 9.22 22.63
CA GLU A 443 2.89 9.01 22.84
C GLU A 443 3.28 9.21 24.31
N VAL A 444 2.80 10.27 24.97
CA VAL A 444 3.02 10.49 26.41
C VAL A 444 2.47 9.32 27.24
N TYR A 445 1.24 8.87 26.93
CA TYR A 445 0.57 7.82 27.69
C TYR A 445 1.26 6.45 27.58
N PHE A 446 1.64 6.05 26.36
CA PHE A 446 2.26 4.75 26.12
C PHE A 446 3.76 4.78 26.40
N LEU A 447 4.52 5.66 25.76
CA LEU A 447 5.99 5.67 25.92
C LEU A 447 6.43 6.19 27.29
N GLY A 448 5.59 6.98 27.97
CA GLY A 448 5.86 7.36 29.37
C GLY A 448 5.78 6.20 30.35
N ARG A 449 5.27 5.04 29.92
CA ARG A 449 5.11 3.83 30.73
C ARG A 449 5.93 2.65 30.21
N LEU A 450 6.62 2.77 29.07
CA LEU A 450 7.39 1.68 28.48
C LEU A 450 8.87 1.89 28.74
N SER A 451 9.53 0.89 29.34
CA SER A 451 10.98 0.84 29.47
C SER A 451 11.48 -0.48 28.89
N HIS A 452 12.25 -0.42 27.80
CA HIS A 452 12.85 -1.61 27.16
C HIS A 452 14.13 -1.19 26.43
N PRO A 453 15.21 -1.99 26.44
CA PRO A 453 16.50 -1.66 25.77
C PRO A 453 16.45 -1.50 24.24
N ASN A 454 15.29 -1.74 23.62
CA ASN A 454 15.09 -1.67 22.17
C ASN A 454 13.87 -0.81 21.78
N LEU A 455 13.30 -0.09 22.74
CA LEU A 455 12.30 0.95 22.50
C LEU A 455 12.92 2.29 22.84
N ILE A 456 12.69 3.30 22.00
CA ILE A 456 13.23 4.63 22.24
C ILE A 456 12.60 5.21 23.52
N ARG A 457 13.46 5.64 24.44
CA ARG A 457 13.05 6.13 25.74
C ARG A 457 12.56 7.58 25.64
N LEU A 458 11.33 7.80 26.11
CA LEU A 458 10.78 9.14 26.33
C LEU A 458 11.25 9.66 27.70
N LEU A 459 11.98 10.77 27.71
CA LEU A 459 12.54 11.39 28.91
C LEU A 459 11.59 12.41 29.54
N GLY A 460 10.76 13.05 28.73
CA GLY A 460 9.78 14.00 29.21
C GLY A 460 9.00 14.72 28.12
N TYR A 461 8.22 15.70 28.53
CA TYR A 461 7.32 16.44 27.67
C TYR A 461 7.24 17.91 28.08
N CYS A 462 6.79 18.75 27.15
CA CYS A 462 6.42 20.14 27.40
C CYS A 462 5.01 20.36 26.83
N GLN A 463 4.15 20.96 27.65
CA GLN A 463 2.82 21.40 27.29
C GLN A 463 2.63 22.81 27.85
N GLU A 464 2.92 23.81 27.04
CA GLU A 464 2.73 25.23 27.38
C GLU A 464 2.02 25.93 26.23
N ASP A 465 0.91 26.61 26.51
CA ASP A 465 0.07 27.28 25.51
C ASP A 465 -0.31 26.38 24.31
N LYS A 466 0.19 26.71 23.11
CA LYS A 466 0.03 25.95 21.85
C LYS A 466 1.25 25.08 21.53
N GLU A 467 2.26 25.07 22.40
CA GLU A 467 3.53 24.41 22.18
C GLU A 467 3.52 23.03 22.84
N LEU A 468 3.57 21.99 22.00
CA LEU A 468 3.62 20.59 22.41
C LEU A 468 4.96 20.02 21.99
N LEU A 469 5.76 19.57 22.97
CA LEU A 469 7.06 18.98 22.71
C LEU A 469 7.24 17.67 23.46
N LEU A 470 8.04 16.78 22.88
CA LEU A 470 8.47 15.51 23.47
C LEU A 470 9.99 15.43 23.44
N VAL A 471 10.58 14.96 24.53
CA VAL A 471 12.03 14.85 24.70
C VAL A 471 12.39 13.38 24.81
N TYR A 472 13.17 12.88 23.85
CA TYR A 472 13.64 11.50 23.79
C TYR A 472 15.15 11.45 24.00
N GLU A 473 15.64 10.25 24.29
CA GLU A 473 17.07 9.98 24.13
C GLU A 473 17.53 10.18 22.69
N PHE A 474 18.81 10.54 22.52
CA PHE A 474 19.38 10.78 21.21
C PHE A 474 20.04 9.51 20.64
N MET A 475 19.48 9.00 19.53
CA MET A 475 20.05 7.89 18.79
C MET A 475 21.15 8.38 17.84
N SER A 476 22.42 8.26 18.25
CA SER A 476 23.58 8.86 17.56
C SER A 476 23.82 8.37 16.13
N LYS A 477 23.31 7.19 15.78
CA LYS A 477 23.38 6.63 14.44
C LYS A 477 22.13 6.95 13.60
N GLY A 478 21.07 7.50 14.18
CA GLY A 478 19.83 7.77 13.44
C GLY A 478 19.06 6.49 13.07
N SER A 479 18.07 6.62 12.19
CA SER A 479 17.20 5.50 11.78
C SER A 479 17.97 4.46 10.95
N LEU A 480 17.56 3.20 11.05
CA LEU A 480 18.05 2.12 10.20
C LEU A 480 17.85 2.43 8.70
N ASP A 481 16.78 3.14 8.36
CA ASP A 481 16.50 3.68 7.03
C ASP A 481 17.69 4.46 6.45
N ASN A 482 18.30 5.37 7.24
CA ASN A 482 19.45 6.16 6.79
C ASN A 482 20.71 5.30 6.50
N HIS A 483 20.83 4.13 7.14
CA HIS A 483 21.97 3.22 6.94
C HIS A 483 21.77 2.27 5.78
N LEU A 484 20.54 1.78 5.60
CA LEU A 484 20.17 0.85 4.54
C LEU A 484 20.04 1.58 3.20
N PHE A 485 19.54 2.80 3.22
CA PHE A 485 19.28 3.61 2.05
C PHE A 485 20.11 4.89 2.13
N ARG A 486 21.44 4.79 2.09
CA ARG A 486 22.35 5.96 1.99
C ARG A 486 21.89 6.82 0.81
N THR A 487 21.05 7.80 1.08
CA THR A 487 20.39 8.59 0.04
C THR A 487 20.14 9.97 0.63
N THR A 488 20.68 10.98 -0.06
CA THR A 488 20.18 12.36 -0.08
C THR A 488 18.71 12.42 0.31
N LYS A 489 18.40 13.07 1.44
CA LYS A 489 17.06 13.40 1.96
C LYS A 489 15.95 12.96 1.00
N ILE A 490 15.52 11.71 1.14
CA ILE A 490 14.24 11.29 0.59
C ILE A 490 13.22 11.99 1.49
N LYS A 491 12.87 13.23 1.10
CA LYS A 491 11.54 13.77 1.41
C LYS A 491 10.59 12.66 1.01
N THR A 492 9.72 12.21 1.90
CA THR A 492 8.65 11.27 1.55
C THR A 492 7.91 11.83 0.34
N GLU A 493 8.28 11.31 -0.84
CA GLU A 493 7.89 11.82 -2.13
C GLU A 493 6.49 11.28 -2.42
N GLY A 494 5.46 12.04 -2.04
CA GLY A 494 4.19 11.96 -2.73
C GLY A 494 4.45 12.40 -4.16
N VAL A 495 4.79 11.44 -5.02
CA VAL A 495 4.67 11.67 -6.44
C VAL A 495 3.17 11.60 -6.74
N PHE A 496 2.70 12.46 -7.62
CA PHE A 496 1.31 12.45 -8.06
C PHE A 496 1.26 12.40 -9.58
N LEU A 497 0.26 11.68 -10.11
CA LEU A 497 -0.06 11.63 -11.52
C LEU A 497 -1.00 12.77 -11.86
N VAL A 498 -0.64 13.64 -12.80
CA VAL A 498 -1.53 14.65 -13.38
C VAL A 498 -1.96 14.20 -14.77
N GLU A 499 -3.25 13.92 -14.98
CA GLU A 499 -3.80 13.59 -16.29
C GLU A 499 -4.54 14.80 -16.87
N GLN A 500 -4.14 15.26 -18.06
CA GLN A 500 -4.77 16.37 -18.78
C GLN A 500 -5.94 15.89 -19.65
N GLY A 501 -7.16 15.83 -19.12
CA GLY A 501 -8.33 15.38 -19.88
C GLY A 501 -9.28 16.52 -20.30
N THR A 502 -9.66 16.58 -21.57
CA THR A 502 -10.93 17.18 -22.01
C THR A 502 -12.09 16.26 -21.63
N LEU A 503 -12.41 16.19 -20.34
CA LEU A 503 -13.66 15.59 -19.88
C LEU A 503 -14.79 16.59 -20.13
N THR A 504 -15.83 16.17 -20.85
CA THR A 504 -17.15 16.75 -20.64
C THR A 504 -17.53 16.53 -19.17
N MET A 505 -17.86 17.60 -18.46
CA MET A 505 -18.13 17.64 -17.01
C MET A 505 -19.05 16.54 -16.46
N ASN A 506 -19.86 15.89 -17.31
CA ASN A 506 -20.91 14.97 -16.90
C ASN A 506 -20.38 13.76 -16.09
N CYS A 507 -19.18 13.24 -16.41
CA CYS A 507 -18.58 12.16 -15.60
C CYS A 507 -17.98 12.65 -14.27
N PHE A 508 -17.62 13.94 -14.16
CA PHE A 508 -16.97 14.51 -12.98
C PHE A 508 -17.97 15.10 -11.97
N LEU A 509 -19.10 15.63 -12.45
CA LEU A 509 -20.15 16.26 -11.64
C LEU A 509 -21.32 15.34 -11.27
N GLY A 510 -21.38 14.12 -11.80
CA GLY A 510 -22.50 13.21 -11.52
C GLY A 510 -23.85 13.76 -11.96
N THR A 511 -23.89 14.41 -13.13
CA THR A 511 -25.11 14.82 -13.84
C THR A 511 -25.32 13.96 -15.07
#